data_AF-A0A5R9A3G2-F1
#
_entry.id   AF-A0A5R9A3G2-F1
#
_cell.length_a   1.000
_cell.length_b   1.000
_cell.length_c   1.000
_cell.angle_alpha   90.00
_cell.angle_beta   90.00
_cell.angle_gamma   90.00
#
_symmetry.space_group_name_H-M   'P 1'
#
loop_
_entity.id
_entity.type
_entity.pdbx_description
1 polymer ?
#
loop_
_entity_poly.entity_id
_entity_poly.type
_entity_poly.pdbx_seq_one_letter_code
_entity_poly.pdbx_strand_id
1 'polypeptide(L)'
;MMIFNKKYQVMERKNYIGMGYQFHQLVRESITEMIKEGNKVNITSKFDDKQSDEESWDEYKSKTRWNDLNIGVPLLFNFYHGLELLLKGILQEEGVSLKPTHKLNELFSEISNDMNLPDSLISPIKKYIDTTNQFQEVFRMNNSSPNQYHLLLRYPENKNKTHIFSKIRGQEKIGLNNFIELKEDIDKIKLEMVNWVVNK
;
A
#
# COMPACT_ATOMS: atom_id res chain seq x y z
N MET A 1 -5.99 -14.08 -28.55
CA MET A 1 -7.19 -14.11 -27.70
C MET A 1 -7.03 -14.97 -26.44
N MET A 2 -6.38 -16.15 -26.49
CA MET A 2 -6.15 -17.02 -25.29
C MET A 2 -5.22 -16.44 -24.21
N ILE A 3 -4.14 -15.72 -24.57
CA ILE A 3 -3.19 -15.14 -23.61
C ILE A 3 -3.85 -14.08 -22.71
N PHE A 4 -4.76 -13.29 -23.27
CA PHE A 4 -5.50 -12.26 -22.53
C PHE A 4 -6.34 -12.88 -21.41
N ASN A 5 -6.98 -14.02 -21.68
CA ASN A 5 -7.87 -14.68 -20.71
C ASN A 5 -7.11 -15.29 -19.52
N LYS A 6 -5.89 -15.81 -19.73
CA LYS A 6 -5.03 -16.31 -18.63
C LYS A 6 -4.58 -15.20 -17.67
N LYS A 7 -4.31 -14.00 -18.16
CA LYS A 7 -3.84 -12.88 -17.33
C LYS A 7 -4.87 -12.44 -16.29
N TYR A 8 -6.15 -12.36 -16.66
CA TYR A 8 -7.23 -12.02 -15.73
C TYR A 8 -7.46 -13.11 -14.68
N GLN A 9 -7.33 -14.37 -15.06
CA GLN A 9 -7.53 -15.50 -14.14
C GLN A 9 -6.52 -15.57 -13.01
N VAL A 10 -5.29 -15.06 -13.16
CA VAL A 10 -4.29 -15.01 -12.07
C VAL A 10 -4.75 -14.10 -10.93
N MET A 11 -5.39 -12.98 -11.29
CA MET A 11 -5.80 -11.94 -10.35
C MET A 11 -7.07 -12.31 -9.57
N GLU A 12 -7.90 -13.17 -10.15
CA GLU A 12 -9.17 -13.62 -9.57
C GLU A 12 -9.03 -14.94 -8.79
N ARG A 13 -7.80 -15.45 -8.64
CA ARG A 13 -7.54 -16.68 -7.89
C ARG A 13 -8.01 -16.54 -6.45
N LYS A 14 -8.67 -17.58 -5.94
CA LYS A 14 -9.05 -17.70 -4.52
C LYS A 14 -7.85 -18.15 -3.67
N ASN A 15 -6.70 -17.50 -3.86
CA ASN A 15 -5.44 -17.79 -3.16
C ASN A 15 -4.82 -16.48 -2.62
N TYR A 16 -3.64 -16.58 -2.00
CA TYR A 16 -2.95 -15.41 -1.44
C TYR A 16 -2.61 -14.34 -2.48
N ILE A 17 -2.27 -14.74 -3.71
CA ILE A 17 -1.98 -13.81 -4.81
C ILE A 17 -3.22 -12.96 -5.11
N GLY A 18 -4.36 -13.59 -5.39
CA GLY A 18 -5.61 -12.89 -5.70
C GLY A 18 -6.07 -11.98 -4.56
N MET A 19 -5.94 -12.43 -3.30
CA MET A 19 -6.25 -11.61 -2.13
C MET A 19 -5.31 -10.41 -2.00
N GLY A 20 -3.99 -10.60 -2.15
CA GLY A 20 -3.01 -9.51 -2.10
C GLY A 20 -3.30 -8.43 -3.14
N TYR A 21 -3.75 -8.85 -4.32
CA TYR A 21 -4.19 -7.93 -5.36
C TYR A 21 -5.44 -7.14 -5.02
N GLN A 22 -6.41 -7.70 -4.32
CA GLN A 22 -7.60 -6.94 -3.91
C GLN A 22 -7.21 -5.78 -2.98
N PHE A 23 -6.28 -6.00 -2.05
CA PHE A 23 -5.74 -4.94 -1.19
C PHE A 23 -4.95 -3.89 -1.98
N HIS A 24 -4.07 -4.32 -2.88
CA HIS A 24 -3.33 -3.40 -3.75
C HIS A 24 -4.24 -2.61 -4.69
N GLN A 25 -5.31 -3.24 -5.20
CA GLN A 25 -6.31 -2.59 -6.03
C GLN A 25 -7.07 -1.52 -5.25
N LEU A 26 -7.48 -1.80 -4.01
CA LEU A 26 -8.08 -0.79 -3.12
C LEU A 26 -7.16 0.41 -2.93
N VAL A 27 -5.87 0.16 -2.67
CA VAL A 27 -4.87 1.21 -2.51
C VAL A 27 -4.74 2.04 -3.79
N ARG A 28 -4.57 1.37 -4.92
CA ARG A 28 -4.43 2.00 -6.25
C ARG A 28 -5.60 2.90 -6.61
N GLU A 29 -6.84 2.44 -6.40
CA GLU A 29 -8.04 3.23 -6.71
C GLU A 29 -8.20 4.40 -5.75
N SER A 30 -7.91 4.21 -4.46
CA SER A 30 -7.95 5.30 -3.48
C SER A 30 -6.92 6.40 -3.79
N ILE A 31 -5.74 6.03 -4.27
CA ILE A 31 -4.73 6.99 -4.73
C ILE A 31 -5.20 7.70 -6.01
N THR A 32 -5.91 7.01 -6.89
CA THR A 32 -6.51 7.64 -8.08
C THR A 32 -7.49 8.74 -7.69
N GLU A 33 -8.32 8.51 -6.67
CA GLU A 33 -9.20 9.55 -6.13
C GLU A 33 -8.42 10.68 -5.43
N MET A 34 -7.36 10.35 -4.69
CA MET A 34 -6.46 11.35 -4.07
C MET A 34 -5.81 12.27 -5.11
N ILE A 35 -5.40 11.72 -6.27
CA ILE A 35 -4.85 12.49 -7.39
C ILE A 35 -5.92 13.43 -7.96
N LYS A 36 -7.16 12.95 -8.16
CA LYS A 36 -8.28 13.76 -8.68
C LYS A 36 -8.62 14.93 -7.74
N GLU A 37 -8.62 14.70 -6.44
CA GLU A 37 -8.94 15.75 -5.44
C GLU A 37 -7.74 16.64 -5.08
N GLY A 38 -6.53 16.22 -5.45
CA GLY A 38 -5.29 16.99 -5.30
C GLY A 38 -4.70 16.96 -3.88
N ASN A 39 -5.03 15.95 -3.08
CA ASN A 39 -4.54 15.75 -1.72
C ASN A 39 -4.65 17.00 -0.81
N LYS A 40 -5.80 17.67 -0.84
CA LYS A 40 -6.00 18.93 -0.10
C LYS A 40 -6.25 18.66 1.37
N VAL A 41 -5.41 19.23 2.23
CA VAL A 41 -5.54 19.13 3.70
C VAL A 41 -6.25 20.36 4.26
N ASN A 42 -6.00 21.52 3.66
CA ASN A 42 -6.60 22.79 4.02
C ASN A 42 -7.43 23.34 2.85
N ILE A 43 -8.60 23.90 3.17
CA ILE A 43 -9.50 24.53 2.21
C ILE A 43 -9.93 25.86 2.79
N THR A 44 -9.78 26.91 2.01
CA THR A 44 -10.34 28.23 2.31
C THR A 44 -11.59 28.43 1.46
N SER A 45 -12.70 28.77 2.12
CA SER A 45 -13.95 29.20 1.47
C SER A 45 -14.18 30.69 1.75
N LYS A 46 -14.99 31.33 0.90
CA LYS A 46 -15.52 32.66 1.23
C LYS A 46 -16.58 32.48 2.32
N PHE A 47 -16.60 33.41 3.27
CA PHE A 47 -17.66 33.45 4.27
C PHE A 47 -19.02 33.65 3.58
N ASP A 48 -19.98 32.79 3.91
CA ASP A 48 -21.38 32.85 3.47
C ASP A 48 -22.25 32.92 4.72
N ASP A 49 -22.96 34.05 4.89
CA ASP A 49 -23.81 34.32 6.05
C ASP A 49 -25.09 33.47 6.08
N LYS A 50 -25.37 32.74 4.99
CA LYS A 50 -26.52 31.83 4.86
C LYS A 50 -26.14 30.37 5.03
N GLN A 51 -24.84 30.06 5.04
CA GLN A 51 -24.36 28.69 5.25
C GLN A 51 -24.35 28.39 6.74
N SER A 52 -25.00 27.29 7.12
CA SER A 52 -24.90 26.76 8.48
C SER A 52 -23.53 26.13 8.74
N ASP A 53 -23.14 26.03 10.01
CA ASP A 53 -21.89 25.35 10.39
C ASP A 53 -21.86 23.89 9.90
N GLU A 54 -22.99 23.19 9.91
CA GLU A 54 -23.10 21.80 9.44
C GLU A 54 -22.83 21.69 7.93
N GLU A 55 -23.45 22.56 7.12
CA GLU A 55 -23.20 22.62 5.67
C GLU A 55 -21.74 22.95 5.35
N SER A 56 -21.13 23.85 6.12
CA SER A 56 -19.71 24.20 5.99
C SER A 56 -18.80 23.01 6.31
N TRP A 57 -19.10 22.27 7.38
CA TRP A 57 -18.36 21.06 7.74
C TRP A 57 -18.50 19.93 6.72
N ASP A 58 -19.69 19.73 6.16
CA ASP A 58 -19.92 18.71 5.14
C ASP A 58 -19.23 19.06 3.82
N GLU A 59 -19.23 20.35 3.45
CA GLU A 59 -18.43 20.84 2.32
C GLU A 59 -16.93 20.56 2.55
N TYR A 60 -16.40 20.89 3.73
CA TYR A 60 -15.01 20.59 4.08
C TYR A 60 -14.69 19.11 3.98
N LYS A 61 -15.50 18.23 4.61
CA LYS A 61 -15.31 16.77 4.55
C LYS A 61 -15.37 16.25 3.12
N SER A 62 -16.33 16.71 2.33
CA SER A 62 -16.50 16.26 0.94
C SER A 62 -15.28 16.55 0.08
N LYS A 63 -14.62 17.69 0.30
CA LYS A 63 -13.47 18.16 -0.47
C LYS A 63 -12.10 17.69 0.07
N THR A 64 -12.07 17.14 1.29
CA THR A 64 -10.84 16.67 1.95
C THR A 64 -10.81 15.15 2.17
N ARG A 65 -11.88 14.42 1.85
CA ARG A 65 -11.98 12.96 2.13
C ARG A 65 -10.83 12.15 1.51
N TRP A 66 -10.41 12.45 0.28
CA TRP A 66 -9.31 11.74 -0.38
C TRP A 66 -7.99 12.49 -0.21
N ASN A 67 -7.55 12.62 1.04
CA ASN A 67 -6.25 13.18 1.37
C ASN A 67 -5.43 12.29 2.32
N ASP A 68 -4.13 12.53 2.39
CA ASP A 68 -3.17 11.77 3.17
C ASP A 68 -3.41 11.87 4.68
N LEU A 69 -4.03 12.95 5.16
CA LEU A 69 -4.41 13.15 6.55
C LEU A 69 -5.48 12.14 6.98
N ASN A 70 -6.45 11.88 6.10
CA ASN A 70 -7.63 11.04 6.34
C ASN A 70 -7.37 9.57 5.99
N ILE A 71 -6.72 9.29 4.87
CA ILE A 71 -6.60 7.92 4.35
C ILE A 71 -5.15 7.42 4.23
N GLY A 72 -4.14 8.27 4.40
CA GLY A 72 -2.75 7.90 4.10
C GLY A 72 -2.23 6.70 4.93
N VAL A 73 -2.51 6.67 6.24
CA VAL A 73 -2.08 5.55 7.11
C VAL A 73 -2.82 4.24 6.76
N PRO A 74 -4.16 4.22 6.62
CA PRO A 74 -4.88 3.05 6.11
C PRO A 74 -4.40 2.56 4.75
N LEU A 75 -4.05 3.45 3.82
CA LEU A 75 -3.52 3.04 2.52
C LEU A 75 -2.18 2.31 2.66
N LEU A 76 -1.27 2.85 3.47
CA LEU A 76 0.03 2.23 3.68
C LEU A 76 -0.11 0.87 4.39
N PHE A 77 -1.03 0.74 5.35
CA PHE A 77 -1.36 -0.56 5.97
C PHE A 77 -1.80 -1.58 4.93
N ASN A 78 -2.80 -1.23 4.11
CA ASN A 78 -3.34 -2.13 3.09
C ASN A 78 -2.31 -2.49 2.03
N PHE A 79 -1.41 -1.56 1.69
CA PHE A 79 -0.31 -1.84 0.78
C PHE A 79 0.63 -2.91 1.32
N TYR A 80 1.11 -2.75 2.55
CA TYR A 80 2.02 -3.73 3.17
C TYR A 80 1.32 -5.06 3.43
N HIS A 81 0.03 -5.05 3.75
CA HIS A 81 -0.75 -6.27 3.84
C HIS A 81 -0.87 -6.99 2.50
N GLY A 82 -1.13 -6.24 1.43
CA GLY A 82 -1.10 -6.80 0.07
C GLY A 82 0.25 -7.40 -0.28
N LEU A 83 1.37 -6.75 0.08
CA LEU A 83 2.72 -7.32 -0.10
C LEU A 83 2.93 -8.62 0.67
N GLU A 84 2.50 -8.68 1.94
CA GLU A 84 2.57 -9.92 2.74
C GLU A 84 1.85 -11.07 2.05
N LEU A 85 0.64 -10.81 1.56
CA LEU A 85 -0.17 -11.81 0.86
C LEU A 85 0.48 -12.20 -0.48
N LEU A 86 1.02 -11.26 -1.25
CA LEU A 86 1.73 -11.58 -2.49
C LEU A 86 2.96 -12.47 -2.24
N LEU A 87 3.77 -12.17 -1.21
CA LEU A 87 4.92 -13.00 -0.83
C LEU A 87 4.48 -14.42 -0.43
N LYS A 88 3.44 -14.55 0.40
CA LYS A 88 2.84 -15.85 0.74
C LYS A 88 2.32 -16.58 -0.48
N GLY A 89 1.74 -15.84 -1.43
CA GLY A 89 1.27 -16.37 -2.70
C GLY A 89 2.39 -16.93 -3.56
N ILE A 90 3.53 -16.24 -3.64
CA ILE A 90 4.72 -16.72 -4.34
C ILE A 90 5.19 -18.05 -3.72
N LEU A 91 5.37 -18.07 -2.39
CA LEU A 91 5.76 -19.28 -1.67
C LEU A 91 4.80 -20.45 -1.93
N GLN A 92 3.49 -20.18 -1.93
CA GLN A 92 2.45 -21.16 -2.22
C GLN A 92 2.56 -21.73 -3.65
N GLU A 93 2.78 -20.89 -4.66
CA GLU A 93 2.91 -21.33 -6.06
C GLU A 93 4.21 -22.12 -6.31
N GLU A 94 5.25 -21.92 -5.50
CA GLU A 94 6.47 -22.74 -5.50
C GLU A 94 6.38 -23.99 -4.62
N GLY A 95 5.20 -24.29 -4.04
CA GLY A 95 5.00 -25.47 -3.21
C GLY A 95 5.72 -25.42 -1.86
N VAL A 96 6.11 -24.23 -1.40
CA VAL A 96 6.73 -24.02 -0.09
C VAL A 96 5.66 -23.95 0.99
N SER A 97 5.87 -24.68 2.09
CA SER A 97 4.97 -24.67 3.24
C SER A 97 5.01 -23.31 3.95
N LEU A 98 3.83 -22.71 4.13
CA LEU A 98 3.72 -21.37 4.73
C LEU A 98 3.87 -21.41 6.24
N LYS A 99 4.75 -20.55 6.76
CA LYS A 99 4.86 -20.28 8.19
C LYS A 99 3.86 -19.20 8.63
N PRO A 100 3.33 -19.27 9.86
CA PRO A 100 2.46 -18.25 10.41
C PRO A 100 3.28 -17.01 10.85
N THR A 101 3.78 -16.25 9.88
CA THR A 101 4.53 -15.01 10.10
C THR A 101 3.91 -13.83 9.33
N HIS A 102 4.10 -12.63 9.87
CA HIS A 102 3.76 -11.35 9.23
C HIS A 102 5.01 -10.57 8.82
N LYS A 103 6.20 -11.14 9.07
CA LYS A 103 7.47 -10.45 8.83
C LYS A 103 7.85 -10.57 7.37
N LEU A 104 7.78 -9.45 6.66
CA LEU A 104 8.06 -9.37 5.24
C LEU A 104 9.47 -9.83 4.90
N ASN A 105 10.47 -9.52 5.73
CA ASN A 105 11.85 -9.92 5.48
C ASN A 105 12.02 -11.44 5.55
N GLU A 106 11.34 -12.12 6.48
CA GLU A 106 11.40 -13.58 6.59
C GLU A 106 10.81 -14.23 5.33
N LEU A 107 9.63 -13.78 4.91
CA LEU A 107 8.99 -14.27 3.67
C LEU A 107 9.84 -13.97 2.43
N PHE A 108 10.42 -12.77 2.36
CA PHE A 108 11.24 -12.35 1.23
C PHE A 108 12.58 -13.10 1.16
N SER A 109 13.22 -13.38 2.29
CA SER A 109 14.46 -14.16 2.33
C SER A 109 14.25 -15.60 1.85
N GLU A 110 13.12 -16.22 2.19
CA GLU A 110 12.75 -17.55 1.66
C GLU A 110 12.61 -17.53 0.13
N ILE A 111 12.07 -16.44 -0.41
CA ILE A 111 11.95 -16.27 -1.86
C ILE A 111 13.31 -16.00 -2.52
N SER A 112 14.08 -15.04 -2.00
CA SER A 112 15.31 -14.57 -2.65
C SER A 112 16.45 -15.58 -2.65
N ASN A 113 16.46 -16.51 -1.70
CA ASN A 113 17.51 -17.51 -1.59
C ASN A 113 17.23 -18.76 -2.43
N ASP A 114 15.95 -19.13 -2.56
CA ASP A 114 15.58 -20.45 -3.06
C ASP A 114 14.82 -20.39 -4.40
N MET A 115 14.48 -19.20 -4.91
CA MET A 115 13.64 -19.03 -6.10
C MET A 115 14.29 -18.16 -7.17
N ASN A 116 14.27 -18.65 -8.41
CA ASN A 116 14.74 -17.89 -9.58
C ASN A 116 13.62 -16.98 -10.11
N LEU A 117 13.31 -15.92 -9.36
CA LEU A 117 12.31 -14.93 -9.78
C LEU A 117 12.93 -13.80 -10.60
N PRO A 118 12.19 -13.24 -11.57
CA PRO A 118 12.68 -12.08 -12.32
C PRO A 118 13.00 -10.89 -11.40
N ASP A 119 14.14 -10.25 -11.61
CA ASP A 119 14.53 -9.02 -10.90
C ASP A 119 13.50 -7.90 -11.07
N SER A 120 12.79 -7.88 -12.20
CA SER A 120 11.69 -6.96 -12.48
C SER A 120 10.54 -7.09 -11.47
N LEU A 121 10.28 -8.31 -10.98
CA LEU A 121 9.29 -8.61 -9.93
C LEU A 121 9.86 -8.34 -8.53
N ILE A 122 11.11 -8.75 -8.29
CA ILE A 122 11.72 -8.72 -6.96
C ILE A 122 12.10 -7.30 -6.54
N SER A 123 12.66 -6.50 -7.44
CA SER A 123 13.14 -5.14 -7.12
C SER A 123 12.07 -4.20 -6.54
N PRO A 124 10.85 -4.07 -7.10
CA PRO A 124 9.82 -3.21 -6.50
C PRO A 124 9.34 -3.73 -5.14
N ILE A 125 9.32 -5.05 -4.91
CA ILE A 125 8.98 -5.61 -3.60
C ILE A 125 10.07 -5.28 -2.57
N LYS A 126 11.34 -5.55 -2.94
CA LYS A 126 12.52 -5.31 -2.09
C LYS A 126 12.60 -3.86 -1.63
N LYS A 127 12.28 -2.90 -2.50
CA LYS A 127 12.22 -1.45 -2.18
C LYS A 127 11.40 -1.15 -0.91
N TYR A 128 10.30 -1.86 -0.68
CA TYR A 128 9.43 -1.64 0.48
C TYR A 128 9.83 -2.43 1.72
N ILE A 129 10.66 -3.46 1.56
CA ILE A 129 11.17 -4.34 2.61
C ILE A 129 12.46 -3.79 3.20
N ASP A 130 13.42 -3.41 2.34
CA ASP A 130 14.72 -2.85 2.72
C ASP A 130 14.64 -1.35 3.10
N THR A 131 13.42 -0.80 3.11
CA THR A 131 13.16 0.61 3.44
C THR A 131 13.88 1.61 2.55
N THR A 132 14.16 1.31 1.29
CA THR A 132 14.75 2.28 0.34
C THR A 132 13.69 3.17 -0.33
N ASN A 133 12.55 3.35 0.34
CA ASN A 133 11.37 4.02 -0.19
C ASN A 133 10.99 5.26 0.64
N GLN A 134 10.12 6.08 0.06
CA GLN A 134 9.63 7.34 0.60
C GLN A 134 8.94 7.24 1.97
N PHE A 135 8.51 6.06 2.41
CA PHE A 135 7.88 5.82 3.72
C PHE A 135 8.84 5.29 4.80
N GLN A 136 10.13 5.10 4.50
CA GLN A 136 11.14 4.64 5.48
C GLN A 136 11.12 5.46 6.76
N GLU A 137 11.00 6.78 6.62
CA GLU A 137 11.02 7.72 7.74
C GLU A 137 9.93 7.43 8.78
N VAL A 138 8.78 6.91 8.36
CA VAL A 138 7.69 6.52 9.27
C VAL A 138 8.17 5.43 10.21
N PHE A 139 8.81 4.39 9.67
CA PHE A 139 9.32 3.28 10.48
C PHE A 139 10.46 3.77 11.39
N ARG A 140 11.36 4.59 10.86
CA ARG A 140 12.49 5.16 11.61
C ARG A 140 12.02 5.99 12.81
N MET A 141 11.08 6.92 12.62
CA MET A 141 10.55 7.77 13.69
C MET A 141 9.83 6.98 14.79
N ASN A 142 9.33 5.79 14.45
CA ASN A 142 8.64 4.90 15.36
C ASN A 142 9.53 3.80 15.96
N ASN A 143 10.85 3.82 15.72
CA ASN A 143 11.77 2.74 16.11
C ASN A 143 11.23 1.36 15.69
N SER A 144 10.72 1.29 14.46
CA SER A 144 10.01 0.14 13.90
C SER A 144 10.61 -0.25 12.54
N SER A 145 10.01 -1.25 11.91
CA SER A 145 10.41 -1.72 10.58
C SER A 145 9.17 -2.21 9.80
N PRO A 146 9.29 -2.41 8.47
CA PRO A 146 8.22 -3.02 7.68
C PRO A 146 7.74 -4.36 8.24
N ASN A 147 8.58 -5.13 8.93
CA ASN A 147 8.17 -6.37 9.61
C ASN A 147 7.09 -6.17 10.68
N GLN A 148 6.95 -4.96 11.19
CA GLN A 148 6.00 -4.59 12.25
C GLN A 148 4.88 -3.68 11.72
N TYR A 149 4.71 -3.58 10.38
CA TYR A 149 3.68 -2.72 9.77
C TYR A 149 2.29 -2.98 10.36
N HIS A 150 1.93 -4.24 10.61
CA HIS A 150 0.62 -4.66 11.07
C HIS A 150 0.28 -4.18 12.49
N LEU A 151 1.30 -3.89 13.29
CA LEU A 151 1.14 -3.26 14.60
C LEU A 151 1.22 -1.74 14.46
N LEU A 152 2.27 -1.25 13.80
CA LEU A 152 2.55 0.18 13.69
C LEU A 152 1.43 0.94 12.99
N LEU A 153 0.96 0.46 11.84
CA LEU A 153 0.02 1.21 11.00
C LEU A 153 -1.45 0.94 11.37
N ARG A 154 -1.70 0.01 12.30
CA ARG A 154 -3.05 -0.33 12.77
C ARG A 154 -3.44 0.43 14.03
N TYR A 155 -2.49 0.67 14.93
CA TYR A 155 -2.74 1.27 16.22
C TYR A 155 -2.11 2.66 16.31
N PRO A 156 -2.74 3.60 17.03
CA PRO A 156 -2.17 4.93 17.23
C PRO A 156 -1.05 4.92 18.27
N GLU A 157 -0.87 3.83 19.02
CA GLU A 157 0.10 3.70 20.09
C GLU A 157 0.47 2.24 20.36
N ASN A 158 1.58 2.05 21.06
CA ASN A 158 1.93 0.80 21.73
C ASN A 158 2.02 1.04 23.25
N LYS A 159 2.30 -0.04 24.01
CA LYS A 159 2.30 -0.04 25.49
C LYS A 159 2.95 1.18 26.16
N ASN A 160 3.93 1.84 25.52
CA ASN A 160 4.69 2.93 26.12
C ASN A 160 4.84 4.17 25.21
N LYS A 161 4.27 4.22 24.00
CA LYS A 161 4.55 5.29 23.04
C LYS A 161 3.45 5.48 22.00
N THR A 162 3.05 6.73 21.79
CA THR A 162 2.21 7.14 20.65
C THR A 162 2.99 7.10 19.35
N HIS A 163 2.40 6.53 18.32
CA HIS A 163 3.00 6.43 17.00
C HIS A 163 2.96 7.77 16.25
N ILE A 164 4.04 8.07 15.53
CA ILE A 164 4.22 9.32 14.80
C ILE A 164 4.00 9.06 13.31
N PHE A 165 2.93 9.64 12.75
CA PHE A 165 2.57 9.49 11.34
C PHE A 165 2.71 10.78 10.53
N SER A 166 3.44 11.78 11.03
CA SER A 166 3.64 13.06 10.34
C SER A 166 4.33 12.92 8.98
N LYS A 167 5.03 11.82 8.71
CA LYS A 167 5.62 11.52 7.41
C LYS A 167 4.66 10.88 6.40
N ILE A 168 3.44 10.58 6.83
CA ILE A 168 2.35 10.12 5.97
C ILE A 168 1.26 11.20 5.89
N ARG A 169 0.94 11.82 7.02
CA ARG A 169 -0.24 12.68 7.18
C ARG A 169 0.10 14.16 7.01
N GLY A 170 -0.74 14.89 6.30
CA GLY A 170 -0.64 16.33 6.17
C GLY A 170 0.56 16.78 5.33
N GLN A 171 0.97 16.00 4.33
CA GLN A 171 2.17 16.26 3.51
C GLN A 171 1.83 16.90 2.16
N GLU A 172 0.55 17.15 1.87
CA GLU A 172 0.04 17.87 0.69
C GLU A 172 0.71 17.38 -0.61
N LYS A 173 1.39 18.26 -1.36
CA LYS A 173 2.01 17.89 -2.63
C LYS A 173 3.10 16.82 -2.49
N ILE A 174 3.87 16.84 -1.40
CA ILE A 174 4.91 15.84 -1.14
C ILE A 174 4.25 14.49 -0.86
N GLY A 175 3.21 14.48 -0.02
CA GLY A 175 2.41 13.28 0.26
C GLY A 175 1.80 12.69 -1.00
N LEU A 176 1.23 13.54 -1.87
CA LEU A 176 0.64 13.11 -3.12
C LEU A 176 1.66 12.41 -4.04
N ASN A 177 2.86 12.99 -4.19
CA ASN A 177 3.91 12.37 -5.00
C ASN A 177 4.34 11.01 -4.44
N ASN A 178 4.46 10.89 -3.11
CA ASN A 178 4.79 9.63 -2.45
C ASN A 178 3.76 8.53 -2.74
N PHE A 179 2.47 8.90 -2.79
CA PHE A 179 1.39 7.96 -3.12
C PHE A 179 1.31 7.67 -4.63
N ILE A 180 1.62 8.64 -5.50
CA ILE A 180 1.72 8.38 -6.95
C ILE A 180 2.77 7.30 -7.23
N GLU A 181 3.96 7.43 -6.63
CA GLU A 181 5.03 6.43 -6.77
C GLU A 181 4.60 5.06 -6.24
N LEU A 182 3.88 5.02 -5.10
CA LEU A 182 3.32 3.78 -4.56
C LEU A 182 2.35 3.10 -5.53
N LYS A 183 1.51 3.90 -6.21
CA LYS A 183 0.55 3.41 -7.20
C LYS A 183 1.28 2.85 -8.43
N GLU A 184 2.32 3.52 -8.91
CA GLU A 184 3.16 3.05 -10.03
C GLU A 184 3.85 1.72 -9.69
N ASP A 185 4.38 1.58 -8.47
CA ASP A 185 4.97 0.32 -8.02
C ASP A 185 3.94 -0.81 -7.90
N ILE A 186 2.72 -0.52 -7.45
CA ILE A 186 1.62 -1.50 -7.48
C ILE A 186 1.33 -1.97 -8.91
N ASP A 187 1.22 -1.03 -9.85
CA ASP A 187 0.97 -1.34 -11.27
C ASP A 187 2.11 -2.21 -11.86
N LYS A 188 3.36 -1.92 -11.48
CA LYS A 188 4.54 -2.72 -11.88
C LYS A 188 4.54 -4.12 -11.26
N ILE A 189 4.35 -4.24 -9.94
CA ILE A 189 4.29 -5.54 -9.24
C ILE A 189 3.20 -6.41 -9.87
N LYS A 190 2.04 -5.83 -10.16
CA LYS A 190 0.94 -6.54 -10.82
C LYS A 190 1.32 -7.08 -12.17
N LEU A 191 1.88 -6.26 -13.04
CA LEU A 191 2.30 -6.68 -14.38
C LEU A 191 3.32 -7.83 -14.31
N GLU A 192 4.34 -7.68 -13.47
CA GLU A 192 5.44 -8.64 -13.39
C GLU A 192 5.01 -9.97 -12.76
N MET A 193 4.17 -9.94 -11.74
CA MET A 193 3.63 -11.15 -11.12
C MET A 193 2.71 -11.92 -12.10
N VAL A 194 1.89 -11.22 -12.89
CA VAL A 194 1.10 -11.86 -13.95
C VAL A 194 2.00 -12.50 -15.01
N ASN A 195 3.06 -11.79 -15.44
CA ASN A 195 4.00 -12.33 -16.41
C ASN A 195 4.71 -13.58 -15.86
N TRP A 196 5.16 -13.55 -14.61
CA TRP A 196 5.79 -14.69 -13.95
C TRP A 196 4.85 -15.90 -13.88
N VAL A 197 3.62 -15.73 -13.38
CA VAL A 197 2.67 -16.85 -13.26
C VAL A 197 2.27 -17.44 -14.62
N VAL A 198 2.17 -16.62 -15.67
CA VAL A 198 1.79 -17.09 -17.01
C VAL A 198 2.93 -17.82 -17.73
N ASN A 199 4.17 -17.44 -17.45
CA ASN A 199 5.37 -18.00 -18.08
C ASN A 199 5.99 -19.17 -17.30
N LYS A 200 5.45 -19.48 -16.11
CA LYS A 200 5.71 -20.72 -15.37
C LYS A 200 5.00 -21.90 -16.04
#